data_AF-A0A6V7L221-F1
#
_entry.id   AF-A0A6V7L221-F1
#
_cell.length_a   1.000
_cell.length_b   1.000
_cell.length_c   1.000
_cell.angle_alpha   90.00
_cell.angle_beta   90.00
_cell.angle_gamma   90.00
#
_symmetry.space_group_name_H-M   'P 1'
#
loop_
_entity.id
_entity.type
_entity.pdbx_description
1 polymer ?
#
loop_
_entity_poly.entity_id
_entity_poly.type
_entity_poly.pdbx_seq_one_letter_code
_entity_poly.pdbx_strand_id
1 'polypeptide(L)'
;YNDGLALYARIRFTKMFYQALALMGKKENLLQNLVDCQRLLSNCSDMIQVMLKTVNRGEKYDETSNHPTIMGFDPMINQRLLPPTFPRYTKIKPRAEALGYIDQLLNKLKEVTKISSCTGFHSALDFFLEFSRTSPCILSRSMLQIVYLPSGNRVFGTNNFTEILKDAARSFSAPPALLPKSTLLQNHQARECVETFFYHCTSLFGSLLQLSGHNRARQRDKLAHLLDDFATLHDEAERVDRHLNTLSLKNDSSRSHLACFGTWILYHTLRVMVMYLLSGFELELYSVHEYHYIFWYLYQFLYSWLVSALTRADSFLMEQDIHSEMHKGRGGKKSAKSKKKKMAPRPYSLEILMYQVLQNICGGYFKALVGFRMDGKIPLPEKQFDSERVRYEHRLQPFSSLLIPPAADYQKFLDLTDGHSDSQN
;
A
#
# COMPACT_ATOMS: atom_id res chain seq x y z
N TYR A 1 12.13 -11.83 42.56
CA TYR A 1 12.10 -10.37 42.31
C TYR A 1 11.60 -9.64 43.55
N ASN A 2 12.33 -8.62 44.03
CA ASN A 2 11.94 -7.76 45.16
C ASN A 2 11.21 -6.49 44.66
N ASP A 3 10.62 -5.72 45.59
CA ASP A 3 9.82 -4.53 45.25
C ASP A 3 10.67 -3.40 44.64
N GLY A 4 11.91 -3.24 45.09
CA GLY A 4 12.85 -2.26 44.52
C GLY A 4 13.12 -2.50 43.03
N LEU A 5 13.36 -3.75 42.62
CA LEU A 5 13.55 -4.12 41.22
C LEU A 5 12.26 -3.93 40.40
N ALA A 6 11.09 -4.23 40.99
CA ALA A 6 9.80 -4.03 40.34
C ALA A 6 9.52 -2.54 40.07
N LEU A 7 9.83 -1.67 41.03
CA LEU A 7 9.69 -0.22 40.90
C LEU A 7 10.70 0.34 39.89
N TYR A 8 11.97 -0.06 39.99
CA TYR A 8 13.03 0.33 39.07
C TYR A 8 12.66 0.05 37.60
N ALA A 9 12.19 -1.17 37.32
CA ALA A 9 11.81 -1.56 35.96
C ALA A 9 10.69 -0.67 35.40
N ARG A 10 9.68 -0.36 36.21
CA ARG A 10 8.56 0.51 35.81
C ARG A 10 9.02 1.94 35.54
N ILE A 11 9.82 2.54 36.42
CA ILE A 11 10.35 3.90 36.23
C ILE A 11 11.23 3.97 34.97
N ARG A 12 12.15 3.01 34.83
CA ARG A 12 13.07 2.96 33.70
C ARG A 12 12.32 2.74 32.38
N PHE A 13 11.36 1.82 32.36
CA PHE A 13 10.46 1.61 31.21
C PHE A 13 9.76 2.90 30.82
N THR A 14 9.04 3.53 31.76
CA THR A 14 8.25 4.74 31.48
C THR A 14 9.11 5.85 30.91
N LYS A 15 10.29 6.11 31.50
CA LYS A 15 11.25 7.11 30.98
C LYS A 15 11.65 6.80 29.53
N MET A 16 12.11 5.59 29.25
CA MET A 16 12.61 5.21 27.92
C MET A 16 11.47 5.19 26.88
N PHE A 17 10.28 4.75 27.26
CA PHE A 17 9.12 4.70 26.39
C PHE A 17 8.67 6.10 25.96
N TYR A 18 8.55 7.04 26.91
CA TYR A 18 8.25 8.44 26.56
C TYR A 18 9.35 9.09 25.73
N GLN A 19 10.63 8.80 26.03
CA GLN A 19 11.74 9.29 25.22
C GLN A 19 11.66 8.77 23.78
N ALA A 20 11.36 7.49 23.57
CA ALA A 20 11.19 6.91 22.25
C ALA A 20 10.04 7.58 21.49
N LEU A 21 8.85 7.73 22.11
CA LEU A 21 7.70 8.38 21.47
C LEU A 21 7.99 9.84 21.12
N ALA A 22 8.66 10.59 22.02
CA ALA A 22 9.05 11.97 21.76
C ALA A 22 10.04 12.09 20.60
N LEU A 23 11.03 11.18 20.51
CA LEU A 23 11.99 11.16 19.41
C LEU A 23 11.34 10.83 18.07
N MET A 24 10.41 9.87 18.02
CA MET A 24 9.67 9.56 16.78
C MET A 24 8.79 10.73 16.31
N GLY A 25 8.30 11.56 17.23
CA GLY A 25 7.50 12.75 16.90
C GLY A 25 8.32 13.99 16.49
N LYS A 26 9.65 13.99 16.68
CA LYS A 26 10.51 15.12 16.33
C LYS A 26 10.89 15.09 14.85
N LYS A 27 10.57 16.17 14.13
CA LYS A 27 10.79 16.27 12.67
C LYS A 27 12.28 16.40 12.28
N GLU A 28 13.11 16.92 13.17
CA GLU A 28 14.55 17.13 12.93
C GLU A 28 15.36 15.87 13.21
N ASN A 29 16.41 15.62 12.42
CA ASN A 29 17.33 14.48 12.57
C ASN A 29 16.61 13.12 12.66
N LEU A 30 15.50 12.98 11.93
CA LEU A 30 14.57 11.88 12.12
C LEU A 30 15.20 10.50 11.90
N LEU A 31 16.07 10.33 10.90
CA LEU A 31 16.80 9.07 10.68
C LEU A 31 17.67 8.69 11.87
N GLN A 32 18.41 9.66 12.44
CA GLN A 32 19.20 9.43 13.65
C GLN A 32 18.31 9.12 14.86
N ASN A 33 17.20 9.86 15.01
CA ASN A 33 16.21 9.60 16.05
C ASN A 33 15.65 8.17 15.96
N LEU A 34 15.39 7.64 14.76
CA LEU A 34 14.89 6.28 14.58
C LEU A 34 15.91 5.21 15.02
N VAL A 35 17.21 5.43 14.81
CA VAL A 35 18.27 4.55 15.32
C VAL A 35 18.26 4.55 16.85
N ASP A 36 18.15 5.72 17.47
CA ASP A 36 18.06 5.84 18.92
C ASP A 36 16.78 5.23 19.49
N CYS A 37 15.66 5.39 18.79
CA CYS A 37 14.38 4.75 19.13
C CYS A 37 14.51 3.24 19.14
N GLN A 38 15.21 2.64 18.17
CA GLN A 38 15.41 1.19 18.13
C GLN A 38 16.09 0.68 19.40
N ARG A 39 17.13 1.37 19.87
CA ARG A 39 17.84 1.05 21.11
C ARG A 39 16.94 1.23 22.33
N LEU A 40 16.21 2.34 22.42
CA LEU A 40 15.29 2.60 23.53
C LEU A 40 14.17 1.56 23.62
N LEU A 41 13.56 1.21 22.48
CA LEU A 41 12.48 0.23 22.41
C LEU A 41 12.96 -1.18 22.75
N SER A 42 14.20 -1.55 22.40
CA SER A 42 14.80 -2.82 22.84
C SER A 42 14.97 -2.87 24.36
N ASN A 43 15.51 -1.81 24.96
CA ASN A 43 15.62 -1.71 26.41
C ASN A 43 14.25 -1.71 27.10
N CYS A 44 13.22 -1.12 26.47
CA CYS A 44 11.84 -1.17 26.95
C CYS A 44 11.31 -2.61 26.98
N SER A 45 11.60 -3.42 25.95
CA SER A 45 11.21 -4.84 25.95
C SER A 45 11.91 -5.60 27.08
N ASP A 46 13.17 -5.34 27.39
CA ASP A 46 13.82 -5.99 28.53
C ASP A 46 13.12 -5.63 29.85
N MET A 47 12.75 -4.36 30.03
CA MET A 47 12.02 -3.92 31.22
C MET A 47 10.61 -4.50 31.29
N ILE A 48 9.90 -4.65 30.16
CA ILE A 48 8.54 -5.20 30.15
C ILE A 48 8.53 -6.66 30.62
N GLN A 49 9.57 -7.44 30.30
CA GLN A 49 9.71 -8.81 30.79
C GLN A 49 9.86 -8.86 32.32
N VAL A 50 10.59 -7.90 32.92
CA VAL A 50 10.67 -7.77 34.39
C VAL A 50 9.34 -7.31 34.98
N MET A 51 8.64 -6.40 34.32
CA MET A 51 7.32 -5.93 34.74
C MET A 51 6.28 -7.04 34.74
N LEU A 52 6.28 -7.91 33.73
CA LEU A 52 5.41 -9.10 33.65
C LEU A 52 5.67 -10.06 34.80
N LYS A 53 6.95 -10.40 35.07
CA LYS A 53 7.34 -11.27 36.20
C LYS A 53 7.06 -10.66 37.57
N THR A 54 6.84 -9.35 37.63
CA THR A 54 6.54 -8.59 38.87
C THR A 54 5.16 -7.96 38.84
N VAL A 55 4.23 -8.45 38.01
CA VAL A 55 2.90 -7.84 37.82
C VAL A 55 2.07 -7.82 39.10
N ASN A 56 2.28 -8.81 39.98
CA ASN A 56 1.58 -8.98 41.26
C ASN A 56 2.09 -8.04 42.36
N ARG A 57 3.12 -7.22 42.10
CA ARG A 57 3.68 -6.26 43.05
C ARG A 57 2.94 -4.92 42.98
N GLY A 58 2.92 -4.19 44.10
CA GLY A 58 2.18 -2.95 44.28
C GLY A 58 0.74 -3.15 44.75
N GLU A 59 0.00 -2.06 44.88
CA GLU A 59 -1.39 -2.06 45.36
C GLU A 59 -2.25 -3.00 44.52
N LYS A 60 -3.08 -3.83 45.15
CA LYS A 60 -3.99 -4.75 44.43
C LYS A 60 -5.29 -4.02 44.10
N TYR A 61 -5.97 -4.43 43.05
CA TYR A 61 -7.32 -3.94 42.74
C TYR A 61 -8.34 -4.93 43.32
N ASP A 62 -9.53 -4.45 43.64
CA ASP A 62 -10.64 -5.31 44.05
C ASP A 62 -11.20 -6.05 42.83
N GLU A 63 -11.01 -7.37 42.78
CA GLU A 63 -11.47 -8.24 41.69
C GLU A 63 -12.98 -8.51 41.73
N THR A 64 -13.66 -8.18 42.84
CA THR A 64 -15.06 -8.55 43.06
C THR A 64 -16.08 -7.54 42.50
N SER A 65 -15.64 -6.33 42.14
CA SER A 65 -16.50 -5.27 41.62
C SER A 65 -16.44 -5.17 40.08
N ASN A 66 -17.59 -4.99 39.44
CA ASN A 66 -17.67 -4.60 38.02
C ASN A 66 -17.01 -3.23 37.72
N HIS A 67 -16.66 -2.49 38.77
CA HIS A 67 -15.95 -1.22 38.73
C HIS A 67 -14.78 -1.24 39.72
N PRO A 68 -13.64 -1.89 39.38
CA PRO A 68 -12.52 -2.01 40.28
C PRO A 68 -11.97 -0.62 40.61
N THR A 69 -11.94 -0.27 41.90
CA THR A 69 -11.32 0.95 42.40
C THR A 69 -9.81 0.79 42.30
N ILE A 70 -9.22 1.40 41.28
CA ILE A 70 -7.77 1.47 41.13
C ILE A 70 -7.32 2.84 41.61
N MET A 71 -6.26 2.89 42.41
CA MET A 71 -5.65 4.17 42.84
C MET A 71 -5.43 5.09 41.62
N GLY A 72 -6.03 6.28 41.65
CA GLY A 72 -5.94 7.28 40.58
C GLY A 72 -6.94 7.12 39.43
N PHE A 73 -7.82 6.11 39.44
CA PHE A 73 -8.87 5.91 38.44
C PHE A 73 -10.25 5.88 39.10
N ASP A 74 -11.09 6.86 38.76
CA ASP A 74 -12.52 6.86 39.11
C ASP A 74 -13.35 6.57 37.84
N PRO A 75 -14.01 5.40 37.75
CA PRO A 75 -14.86 5.04 36.60
C PRO A 75 -16.02 6.03 36.35
N MET A 76 -16.44 6.80 37.37
CA MET A 76 -17.56 7.74 37.29
C MET A 76 -17.13 9.18 37.04
N ILE A 77 -15.83 9.47 36.90
CA ILE A 77 -15.33 10.85 36.76
C ILE A 77 -15.98 11.63 35.60
N ASN A 78 -16.32 10.92 34.52
CA ASN A 78 -16.95 11.49 33.33
C ASN A 78 -18.48 11.32 33.30
N GLN A 79 -19.13 10.83 34.36
CA GLN A 79 -20.56 10.51 34.36
C GLN A 79 -21.43 11.71 33.98
N ARG A 80 -21.05 12.92 34.42
CA ARG A 80 -21.76 14.17 34.09
C ARG A 80 -21.49 14.70 32.67
N LEU A 81 -20.48 14.15 31.99
CA LEU A 81 -20.13 14.48 30.60
C LEU A 81 -20.71 13.47 29.60
N LEU A 82 -21.36 12.41 30.08
CA LEU A 82 -21.96 11.41 29.20
C LEU A 82 -23.17 12.03 28.47
N PRO A 83 -23.26 11.89 27.14
CA PRO A 83 -24.47 12.26 26.41
C PRO A 83 -25.65 11.38 26.89
N PRO A 84 -26.91 11.82 26.67
CA PRO A 84 -28.11 11.06 27.02
C PRO A 84 -28.24 9.79 26.15
N THR A 85 -27.40 8.81 26.43
CA THR A 85 -27.27 7.52 25.77
C THR A 85 -27.01 6.47 26.85
N PHE A 86 -27.16 5.19 26.53
CA PHE A 86 -26.86 4.11 27.48
C PHE A 86 -25.43 4.26 28.03
N PRO A 87 -25.24 4.28 29.37
CA PRO A 87 -23.91 4.37 29.97
C PRO A 87 -22.97 3.31 29.42
N ARG A 88 -21.85 3.74 28.84
CA ARG A 88 -20.77 2.84 28.40
C ARG A 88 -19.65 2.90 29.43
N TYR A 89 -19.55 1.88 30.26
CA TYR A 89 -18.46 1.78 31.22
C TYR A 89 -17.17 1.35 30.53
N THR A 90 -16.07 2.08 30.77
CA THR A 90 -14.76 1.68 30.27
C THR A 90 -14.30 0.43 31.01
N LYS A 91 -14.21 -0.70 30.31
CA LYS A 91 -13.65 -1.92 30.87
C LYS A 91 -12.14 -1.74 31.10
N ILE A 92 -11.72 -1.75 32.35
CA ILE A 92 -10.31 -1.70 32.70
C ILE A 92 -9.69 -3.09 32.44
N LYS A 93 -8.67 -3.14 31.59
CA LYS A 93 -7.95 -4.39 31.30
C LYS A 93 -7.13 -4.85 32.52
N PRO A 94 -7.07 -6.15 32.81
CA PRO A 94 -6.14 -6.69 33.80
C PRO A 94 -4.70 -6.29 33.51
N ARG A 95 -3.91 -6.08 34.56
CA ARG A 95 -2.52 -5.58 34.44
C ARG A 95 -1.65 -6.47 33.54
N ALA A 96 -1.77 -7.79 33.65
CA ALA A 96 -1.00 -8.71 32.82
C ALA A 96 -1.35 -8.58 31.32
N GLU A 97 -2.65 -8.47 30.99
CA GLU A 97 -3.11 -8.25 29.62
C GLU A 97 -2.63 -6.89 29.09
N ALA A 98 -2.69 -5.84 29.91
CA ALA A 98 -2.21 -4.51 29.53
C ALA A 98 -0.69 -4.50 29.24
N LEU A 99 0.12 -5.19 30.06
CA LEU A 99 1.55 -5.33 29.82
C LEU A 99 1.85 -6.16 28.56
N GLY A 100 1.07 -7.22 28.30
CA GLY A 100 1.17 -8.00 27.06
C GLY A 100 0.86 -7.17 25.82
N TYR A 101 -0.17 -6.32 25.89
CA TYR A 101 -0.49 -5.36 24.82
C TYR A 101 0.66 -4.35 24.60
N ILE A 102 1.26 -3.83 25.68
CA ILE A 102 2.40 -2.90 25.58
C ILE A 102 3.61 -3.59 24.94
N ASP A 103 3.90 -4.85 25.27
CA ASP A 103 5.00 -5.59 24.64
C ASP A 103 4.78 -5.76 23.12
N GLN A 104 3.56 -6.10 22.70
CA GLN A 104 3.19 -6.14 21.28
C GLN A 104 3.33 -4.77 20.60
N LEU A 105 2.92 -3.70 21.27
CA LEU A 105 3.08 -2.32 20.78
C LEU A 105 4.56 -1.96 20.59
N LEU A 106 5.45 -2.32 21.52
CA LEU A 106 6.89 -2.09 21.37
C LEU A 106 7.43 -2.76 20.12
N ASN A 107 7.02 -4.01 19.85
CA ASN A 107 7.42 -4.73 18.64
C ASN A 107 6.92 -4.03 17.38
N LYS A 108 5.69 -3.51 17.37
CA LYS A 108 5.16 -2.71 16.25
C LYS A 108 5.91 -1.39 16.07
N LEU A 109 6.29 -0.70 17.14
CA LEU A 109 7.11 0.51 17.04
C LEU A 109 8.54 0.22 16.54
N LYS A 110 9.13 -0.93 16.92
CA LYS A 110 10.41 -1.40 16.35
C LYS A 110 10.30 -1.81 14.90
N GLU A 111 9.13 -2.26 14.44
CA GLU A 111 8.90 -2.46 13.01
C GLU A 111 8.88 -1.10 12.30
N VAL A 112 8.15 -0.11 12.82
CA VAL A 112 8.07 1.24 12.24
C VAL A 112 9.45 1.85 11.99
N THR A 113 10.43 1.70 12.89
CA THR A 113 11.79 2.25 12.68
C THR A 113 12.50 1.67 11.44
N LYS A 114 12.12 0.47 10.99
CA LYS A 114 12.71 -0.20 9.82
C LYS A 114 12.35 0.46 8.50
N ILE A 115 11.34 1.34 8.46
CA ILE A 115 11.03 2.15 7.26
C ILE A 115 12.24 2.97 6.81
N SER A 116 13.16 3.31 7.72
CA SER A 116 14.43 3.99 7.41
C SER A 116 15.33 3.25 6.41
N SER A 117 15.13 1.93 6.25
CA SER A 117 15.84 1.11 5.26
C SER A 117 15.24 1.17 3.85
N CYS A 118 14.03 1.72 3.70
CA CYS A 118 13.37 1.86 2.41
C CYS A 118 13.89 3.11 1.68
N THR A 119 14.67 2.91 0.62
CA THR A 119 15.32 4.01 -0.13
C THR A 119 14.46 4.59 -1.24
N GLY A 120 13.43 3.86 -1.71
CA GLY A 120 12.56 4.28 -2.80
C GLY A 120 11.08 4.26 -2.44
N PHE A 121 10.26 4.96 -3.25
CA PHE A 121 8.82 5.04 -3.03
C PHE A 121 8.13 3.68 -3.03
N HIS A 122 8.42 2.81 -4.02
CA HIS A 122 7.77 1.49 -4.10
C HIS A 122 8.07 0.63 -2.88
N SER A 123 9.33 0.57 -2.44
CA SER A 123 9.70 -0.16 -1.21
C SER A 123 9.01 0.39 0.04
N ALA A 124 8.86 1.72 0.14
CA ALA A 124 8.14 2.33 1.23
C ALA A 124 6.65 1.99 1.15
N LEU A 125 6.01 2.15 0.00
CA LEU A 125 4.61 1.81 -0.19
C LEU A 125 4.32 0.34 0.20
N ASP A 126 5.16 -0.59 -0.23
CA ASP A 126 5.02 -2.01 0.13
C ASP A 126 5.18 -2.22 1.63
N PHE A 127 6.13 -1.53 2.28
CA PHE A 127 6.27 -1.53 3.73
C PHE A 127 5.00 -1.02 4.43
N PHE A 128 4.42 0.09 3.97
CA PHE A 128 3.19 0.66 4.53
C PHE A 128 2.01 -0.31 4.40
N LEU A 129 1.84 -0.93 3.23
CA LEU A 129 0.78 -1.89 2.98
C LEU A 129 0.96 -3.14 3.85
N GLU A 130 2.16 -3.69 3.91
CA GLU A 130 2.44 -4.88 4.73
C GLU A 130 2.28 -4.59 6.22
N PHE A 131 2.77 -3.45 6.70
CA PHE A 131 2.59 -3.04 8.08
C PHE A 131 1.09 -2.92 8.43
N SER A 132 0.28 -2.34 7.54
CA SER A 132 -1.17 -2.22 7.70
C SER A 132 -1.86 -3.60 7.75
N ARG A 133 -1.37 -4.58 6.98
CA ARG A 133 -1.91 -5.95 6.98
C ARG A 133 -1.84 -6.61 8.35
N THR A 134 -0.83 -6.25 9.14
CA THR A 134 -0.67 -6.77 10.51
C THR A 134 -1.67 -6.21 11.54
N SER A 135 -2.65 -5.40 11.10
CA SER A 135 -3.67 -4.75 11.93
C SER A 135 -3.09 -3.96 13.13
N PRO A 136 -2.14 -3.04 12.88
CA PRO A 136 -1.49 -2.26 13.93
C PRO A 136 -2.48 -1.33 14.65
N CYS A 137 -2.20 -1.04 15.93
CA CYS A 137 -3.04 -0.12 16.70
C CYS A 137 -2.88 1.33 16.21
N ILE A 138 -3.74 2.21 16.73
CA ILE A 138 -3.78 3.61 16.28
C ILE A 138 -2.47 4.35 16.46
N LEU A 139 -1.77 4.11 17.56
CA LEU A 139 -0.50 4.77 17.83
C LEU A 139 0.56 4.36 16.81
N SER A 140 0.75 3.06 16.60
CA SER A 140 1.82 2.55 15.74
C SER A 140 1.60 2.88 14.27
N ARG A 141 0.35 2.82 13.77
CA ARG A 141 0.03 3.23 12.38
C ARG A 141 0.19 4.73 12.17
N SER A 142 -0.22 5.56 13.13
CA SER A 142 0.00 7.02 13.06
C SER A 142 1.48 7.36 13.11
N MET A 143 2.26 6.62 13.90
CA MET A 143 3.69 6.85 14.00
C MET A 143 4.39 6.58 12.67
N LEU A 144 4.02 5.52 11.95
CA LEU A 144 4.56 5.25 10.61
C LEU A 144 4.33 6.42 9.64
N GLN A 145 3.13 7.00 9.65
CA GLN A 145 2.80 8.16 8.83
C GLN A 145 3.66 9.38 9.19
N ILE A 146 3.78 9.68 10.48
CA ILE A 146 4.53 10.84 11.00
C ILE A 146 6.02 10.69 10.70
N VAL A 147 6.60 9.51 10.85
CA VAL A 147 8.05 9.34 10.64
C VAL A 147 8.42 9.36 9.16
N TYR A 148 7.56 8.88 8.25
CA TYR A 148 7.91 8.88 6.84
C TYR A 148 7.65 10.25 6.18
N LEU A 149 6.50 10.87 6.44
CA LEU A 149 6.05 12.13 5.81
C LEU A 149 5.60 13.17 6.88
N PRO A 150 6.50 13.65 7.75
CA PRO A 150 6.15 14.51 8.89
C PRO A 150 5.51 15.87 8.53
N SER A 151 5.72 16.34 7.30
CA SER A 151 5.19 17.62 6.79
C SER A 151 4.47 17.46 5.45
N GLY A 152 4.17 16.22 5.02
CA GLY A 152 3.43 15.92 3.79
C GLY A 152 4.19 16.09 2.47
N ASN A 153 5.29 16.85 2.44
CA ASN A 153 6.06 17.12 1.21
C ASN A 153 7.54 16.70 1.28
N ARG A 154 8.02 16.25 2.44
CA ARG A 154 9.40 15.81 2.64
C ARG A 154 9.47 14.46 3.33
N VAL A 155 10.09 13.51 2.66
CA VAL A 155 10.37 12.17 3.19
C VAL A 155 11.48 12.27 4.23
N PHE A 156 11.22 11.75 5.43
CA PHE A 156 12.05 11.88 6.63
C PHE A 156 12.44 13.32 7.00
N GLY A 157 11.63 14.30 6.58
CA GLY A 157 11.88 15.73 6.82
C GLY A 157 12.97 16.35 5.93
N THR A 158 13.69 15.57 5.13
CA THR A 158 14.84 16.04 4.34
C THR A 158 14.57 16.01 2.83
N ASN A 159 14.21 14.84 2.29
CA ASN A 159 14.14 14.60 0.85
C ASN A 159 12.81 15.08 0.27
N ASN A 160 12.82 15.82 -0.84
CA ASN A 160 11.59 16.28 -1.49
C ASN A 160 10.78 15.09 -2.03
N PHE A 161 9.51 14.99 -1.64
CA PHE A 161 8.65 13.89 -2.05
C PHE A 161 8.45 13.82 -3.57
N THR A 162 8.37 14.98 -4.24
CA THR A 162 8.30 15.06 -5.71
C THR A 162 9.49 14.36 -6.38
N GLU A 163 10.70 14.57 -5.85
CA GLU A 163 11.92 13.97 -6.41
C GLU A 163 11.96 12.45 -6.16
N ILE A 164 11.49 12.00 -4.99
CA ILE A 164 11.35 10.57 -4.69
C ILE A 164 10.37 9.89 -5.67
N LEU A 165 9.28 10.56 -6.06
CA LEU A 165 8.33 10.06 -7.05
C LEU A 165 8.92 10.07 -8.47
N LYS A 166 9.67 11.12 -8.85
CA LYS A 166 10.41 11.15 -10.13
C LYS A 166 11.42 10.01 -10.20
N ASP A 167 12.15 9.73 -9.12
CA ASP A 167 13.10 8.62 -9.04
C ASP A 167 12.39 7.25 -9.12
N ALA A 168 11.20 7.12 -8.54
CA ALA A 168 10.39 5.91 -8.65
C ALA A 168 9.89 5.69 -10.09
N ALA A 169 9.39 6.73 -10.76
CA ALA A 169 9.00 6.65 -12.17
C ALA A 169 10.20 6.35 -13.07
N ARG A 170 11.36 6.99 -12.81
CA ARG A 170 12.63 6.73 -13.52
C ARG A 170 13.07 5.28 -13.36
N SER A 171 13.02 4.75 -12.15
CA SER A 171 13.40 3.35 -11.87
C SER A 171 12.42 2.37 -12.52
N PHE A 172 11.16 2.79 -12.72
CA PHE A 172 10.10 1.94 -13.26
C PHE A 172 10.12 1.78 -14.78
N SER A 173 10.15 2.89 -15.52
CA SER A 173 10.03 2.87 -16.98
C SER A 173 11.16 3.63 -17.68
N ALA A 174 12.13 4.16 -16.93
CA ALA A 174 13.16 5.05 -17.43
C ALA A 174 12.64 6.12 -18.41
N PRO A 175 11.62 6.94 -18.09
CA PRO A 175 11.07 7.91 -19.03
C PRO A 175 12.16 8.82 -19.60
N PRO A 176 12.25 9.02 -20.93
CA PRO A 176 13.32 9.81 -21.53
C PRO A 176 13.46 11.22 -20.94
N ALA A 177 12.36 11.84 -20.49
CA ALA A 177 12.38 13.17 -19.87
C ALA A 177 13.12 13.20 -18.54
N LEU A 178 13.15 12.09 -17.79
CA LEU A 178 13.77 12.02 -16.46
C LEU A 178 15.23 11.55 -16.47
N LEU A 179 15.81 11.26 -17.64
CA LEU A 179 17.18 10.75 -17.73
C LEU A 179 18.24 11.88 -17.61
N PRO A 180 19.42 11.64 -17.01
CA PRO A 180 20.45 12.66 -16.73
C PRO A 180 21.06 13.41 -17.93
N LYS A 181 20.69 13.05 -19.16
CA LYS A 181 21.17 13.67 -20.41
C LYS A 181 20.03 14.05 -21.36
N SER A 182 18.80 14.09 -20.85
CA SER A 182 17.64 14.43 -21.65
C SER A 182 17.68 15.90 -22.06
N THR A 183 17.54 16.17 -23.36
CA THR A 183 17.33 17.53 -23.88
C THR A 183 15.86 17.93 -23.83
N LEU A 184 14.93 17.00 -23.56
CA LEU A 184 13.49 17.28 -23.56
C LEU A 184 13.11 18.37 -22.56
N LEU A 185 13.72 18.35 -21.38
CA LEU A 185 13.45 19.33 -20.32
C LEU A 185 14.17 20.68 -20.53
N GLN A 186 14.93 20.85 -21.62
CA GLN A 186 15.40 22.18 -22.03
C GLN A 186 14.26 23.02 -22.61
N ASN A 187 13.21 22.37 -23.13
CA ASN A 187 11.97 23.05 -23.49
C ASN A 187 11.22 23.45 -22.21
N HIS A 188 10.98 24.75 -22.03
CA HIS A 188 10.32 25.30 -20.85
C HIS A 188 8.94 24.70 -20.62
N GLN A 189 8.12 24.57 -21.66
CA GLN A 189 6.77 24.01 -21.57
C GLN A 189 6.83 22.53 -21.15
N ALA A 190 7.75 21.75 -21.71
CA ALA A 190 7.93 20.35 -21.34
C ALA A 190 8.33 20.19 -19.87
N ARG A 191 9.24 21.04 -19.40
CA ARG A 191 9.68 21.07 -18.00
C ARG A 191 8.52 21.40 -17.07
N GLU A 192 7.76 22.45 -17.38
CA GLU A 192 6.61 22.87 -16.59
C GLU A 192 5.55 21.76 -16.52
N CYS A 193 5.21 21.13 -17.65
CA CYS A 193 4.27 20.01 -17.67
C CYS A 193 4.70 18.85 -16.76
N VAL A 194 5.99 18.47 -16.80
CA VAL A 194 6.51 17.38 -15.95
C VAL A 194 6.52 17.78 -14.47
N GLU A 195 6.92 19.02 -14.15
CA GLU A 195 6.91 19.53 -12.77
C GLU A 195 5.49 19.54 -12.19
N THR A 196 4.51 20.07 -12.94
CA THR A 196 3.10 20.13 -12.54
C THR A 196 2.52 18.72 -12.34
N PHE A 197 2.77 17.81 -13.28
CA PHE A 197 2.31 16.43 -13.17
C PHE A 197 2.83 15.75 -11.91
N PHE A 198 4.14 15.84 -11.62
CA PHE A 198 4.69 15.25 -10.41
C PHE A 198 4.27 15.98 -9.14
N TYR A 199 3.96 17.28 -9.21
CA TYR A 199 3.34 18.00 -8.09
C TYR A 199 1.97 17.41 -7.76
N HIS A 200 1.09 17.19 -8.76
CA HIS A 200 -0.19 16.51 -8.54
C HIS A 200 -0.02 15.09 -8.01
N CYS A 201 0.98 14.34 -8.51
CA CYS A 201 1.32 13.02 -7.98
C CYS A 201 1.59 13.04 -6.47
N THR A 202 2.25 14.08 -5.92
CA THR A 202 2.54 14.11 -4.47
C THR A 202 1.29 14.06 -3.61
N SER A 203 0.20 14.72 -4.01
CA SER A 203 -1.06 14.70 -3.26
C SER A 203 -1.70 13.31 -3.27
N LEU A 204 -1.77 12.69 -4.46
CA LEU A 204 -2.40 11.38 -4.62
C LEU A 204 -1.60 10.26 -3.94
N PHE A 205 -0.29 10.20 -4.19
CA PHE A 205 0.58 9.19 -3.57
C PHE A 205 0.76 9.41 -2.06
N GLY A 206 0.68 10.66 -1.60
CA GLY A 206 0.58 10.97 -0.16
C GLY A 206 -0.71 10.40 0.45
N SER A 207 -1.85 10.57 -0.23
CA SER A 207 -3.13 10.01 0.17
C SER A 207 -3.14 8.48 0.16
N LEU A 208 -2.45 7.87 -0.82
CA LEU A 208 -2.26 6.41 -0.89
C LEU A 208 -1.45 5.88 0.30
N LEU A 209 -0.40 6.59 0.74
CA LEU A 209 0.33 6.22 1.96
C LEU A 209 -0.55 6.37 3.20
N GLN A 210 -1.29 7.49 3.31
CA GLN A 210 -2.21 7.74 4.42
C GLN A 210 -3.32 6.70 4.54
N LEU A 211 -3.76 6.12 3.41
CA LEU A 211 -4.75 5.05 3.36
C LEU A 211 -4.42 3.94 4.36
N SER A 212 -3.19 3.45 4.35
CA SER A 212 -2.72 2.36 5.22
C SER A 212 -2.77 2.69 6.72
N GLY A 213 -2.87 3.98 7.07
CA GLY A 213 -3.07 4.49 8.42
C GLY A 213 -4.53 4.46 8.90
N HIS A 214 -5.51 4.15 8.04
CA HIS A 214 -6.93 4.00 8.41
C HIS A 214 -7.27 2.58 8.85
N ASN A 215 -8.46 2.39 9.46
CA ASN A 215 -8.97 1.05 9.76
C ASN A 215 -9.52 0.42 8.47
N ARG A 216 -9.71 -0.90 8.44
CA ARG A 216 -10.02 -1.65 7.20
C ARG A 216 -11.28 -1.17 6.48
N ALA A 217 -12.37 -0.91 7.22
CA ALA A 217 -13.59 -0.36 6.64
C ALA A 217 -13.33 1.02 5.98
N ARG A 218 -12.64 1.91 6.71
CA ARG A 218 -12.30 3.25 6.20
C ARG A 218 -11.29 3.21 5.03
N GLN A 219 -10.42 2.20 4.98
CA GLN A 219 -9.57 1.95 3.83
C GLN A 219 -10.41 1.61 2.60
N ARG A 220 -11.37 0.67 2.72
CA ARG A 220 -12.28 0.32 1.63
C ARG A 220 -13.05 1.53 1.09
N ASP A 221 -13.62 2.35 1.98
CA ASP A 221 -14.35 3.57 1.56
C ASP A 221 -13.44 4.52 0.78
N LYS A 222 -12.23 4.78 1.28
CA LYS A 222 -11.28 5.70 0.64
C LYS A 222 -10.71 5.17 -0.67
N LEU A 223 -10.55 3.84 -0.80
CA LEU A 223 -10.10 3.23 -2.06
C LEU A 223 -11.06 3.56 -3.21
N ALA A 224 -12.37 3.59 -2.96
CA ALA A 224 -13.36 3.95 -3.98
C ALA A 224 -13.10 5.36 -4.54
N HIS A 225 -12.90 6.33 -3.66
CA HIS A 225 -12.63 7.72 -4.06
C HIS A 225 -11.26 7.91 -4.70
N LEU A 226 -10.24 7.20 -4.22
CA LEU A 226 -8.90 7.28 -4.82
C LEU A 226 -8.90 6.86 -6.29
N LEU A 227 -9.78 5.96 -6.71
CA LEU A 227 -9.87 5.52 -8.10
C LEU A 227 -10.25 6.65 -9.07
N ASP A 228 -11.11 7.58 -8.64
CA ASP A 228 -11.46 8.78 -9.43
C ASP A 228 -10.26 9.73 -9.58
N ASP A 229 -9.49 9.91 -8.50
CA ASP A 229 -8.26 10.70 -8.54
C ASP A 229 -7.20 10.05 -9.43
N PHE A 230 -7.07 8.71 -9.38
CA PHE A 230 -6.21 7.95 -10.28
C PHE A 230 -6.65 8.04 -11.73
N ALA A 231 -7.96 8.07 -12.02
CA ALA A 231 -8.48 8.25 -13.37
C ALA A 231 -8.05 9.61 -13.95
N THR A 232 -8.21 10.67 -13.15
CA THR A 232 -7.81 12.04 -13.54
C THR A 232 -6.31 12.13 -13.78
N LEU A 233 -5.51 11.58 -12.87
CA LEU A 233 -4.04 11.60 -12.99
C LEU A 233 -3.55 10.74 -14.16
N HIS A 234 -4.25 9.66 -14.49
CA HIS A 234 -3.90 8.84 -15.66
C HIS A 234 -4.12 9.60 -16.98
N ASP A 235 -5.23 10.33 -17.14
CA ASP A 235 -5.44 11.18 -18.33
C ASP A 235 -4.35 12.27 -18.44
N GLU A 236 -4.00 12.90 -17.31
CA GLU A 236 -2.90 13.86 -17.26
C GLU A 236 -1.57 13.21 -17.69
N ALA A 237 -1.25 12.02 -17.18
CA ALA A 237 -0.04 11.28 -17.54
C ALA A 237 0.02 10.99 -19.04
N GLU A 238 -1.08 10.57 -19.67
CA GLU A 238 -1.12 10.33 -21.11
C GLU A 238 -0.95 11.60 -21.92
N ARG A 239 -1.55 12.72 -21.48
CA ARG A 239 -1.37 14.02 -22.14
C ARG A 239 0.09 14.47 -22.10
N VAL A 240 0.74 14.31 -20.95
CA VAL A 240 2.17 14.62 -20.78
C VAL A 240 3.02 13.71 -21.66
N ASP A 241 2.76 12.40 -21.67
CA ASP A 241 3.47 11.45 -22.54
C ASP A 241 3.31 11.80 -24.03
N ARG A 242 2.09 12.13 -24.49
CA ARG A 242 1.82 12.54 -25.88
C ARG A 242 2.59 13.81 -26.26
N HIS A 243 2.59 14.81 -25.38
CA HIS A 243 3.32 16.06 -25.58
C HIS A 243 4.84 15.81 -25.67
N LEU A 244 5.40 15.08 -24.70
CA LEU A 244 6.83 14.75 -24.67
C LEU A 244 7.25 13.89 -25.86
N ASN A 245 6.43 12.91 -26.25
CA ASN A 245 6.71 12.07 -27.42
C ASN A 245 6.75 12.89 -28.72
N THR A 246 5.85 13.86 -28.88
CA THR A 246 5.87 14.77 -30.03
C THR A 246 7.17 15.58 -30.09
N LEU A 247 7.67 16.04 -28.94
CA LEU A 247 8.96 16.74 -28.86
C LEU A 247 10.15 15.80 -29.10
N SER A 248 10.10 14.56 -28.61
CA SER A 248 11.11 13.54 -28.87
C SER A 248 11.28 13.28 -30.37
N LEU A 249 10.16 13.14 -31.10
CA LEU A 249 10.18 12.91 -32.54
C LEU A 249 10.73 14.12 -33.32
N LYS A 250 10.51 15.36 -32.85
CA LYS A 250 11.02 16.58 -33.50
C LYS A 250 12.52 16.79 -33.27
N ASN A 251 13.04 16.37 -32.12
CA ASN A 251 14.45 16.58 -31.74
C ASN A 251 15.38 15.42 -32.16
N ASP A 252 14.95 14.53 -33.06
CA ASP A 252 15.66 13.28 -33.41
C ASP A 252 16.13 12.50 -32.16
N SER A 253 15.34 12.56 -31.07
CA SER A 253 15.57 11.70 -29.92
C SER A 253 15.25 10.28 -30.36
N SER A 254 16.26 9.43 -30.45
CA SER A 254 16.14 8.01 -30.85
C SER A 254 15.27 7.16 -29.90
N ARG A 255 14.67 7.75 -28.86
CA ARG A 255 13.78 7.07 -27.93
C ARG A 255 12.45 7.80 -27.76
N SER A 256 11.37 7.04 -27.90
CA SER A 256 9.99 7.48 -27.69
C SER A 256 9.69 7.68 -26.20
N HIS A 257 8.89 8.69 -25.89
CA HIS A 257 8.32 8.92 -24.55
C HIS A 257 6.90 8.34 -24.42
N LEU A 258 6.42 7.59 -25.41
CA LEU A 258 5.03 7.14 -25.44
C LEU A 258 4.72 6.22 -24.25
N ALA A 259 3.65 6.54 -23.53
CA ALA A 259 3.08 5.74 -22.43
C ALA A 259 4.03 5.45 -21.24
N CYS A 260 5.14 6.20 -21.09
CA CYS A 260 6.07 6.00 -19.98
C CYS A 260 5.44 6.34 -18.62
N PHE A 261 4.83 7.52 -18.48
CA PHE A 261 4.14 7.92 -17.25
C PHE A 261 2.77 7.23 -17.14
N GLY A 262 2.04 7.10 -18.25
CA GLY A 262 0.76 6.40 -18.26
C GLY A 262 0.87 4.97 -17.73
N THR A 263 1.89 4.21 -18.15
CA THR A 263 2.11 2.84 -17.64
C THR A 263 2.47 2.82 -16.16
N TRP A 264 3.22 3.82 -15.66
CA TRP A 264 3.55 3.93 -14.24
C TRP A 264 2.31 4.20 -13.39
N ILE A 265 1.45 5.14 -13.81
CA ILE A 265 0.18 5.40 -13.12
C ILE A 265 -0.74 4.20 -13.21
N LEU A 266 -0.88 3.58 -14.39
CA LEU A 266 -1.70 2.38 -14.59
C LEU A 266 -1.31 1.25 -13.64
N TYR A 267 -0.03 1.00 -13.43
CA TYR A 267 0.45 -0.01 -12.48
C TYR A 267 -0.11 0.24 -11.06
N HIS A 268 -0.07 1.48 -10.58
CA HIS A 268 -0.60 1.83 -9.26
C HIS A 268 -2.13 1.78 -9.22
N THR A 269 -2.81 2.26 -10.26
CA THR A 269 -4.27 2.17 -10.41
C THR A 269 -4.73 0.71 -10.29
N LEU A 270 -4.10 -0.21 -11.02
CA LEU A 270 -4.44 -1.64 -10.97
C LEU A 270 -4.22 -2.23 -9.58
N ARG A 271 -3.16 -1.85 -8.87
CA ARG A 271 -2.94 -2.27 -7.47
C ARG A 271 -4.05 -1.76 -6.55
N VAL A 272 -4.49 -0.52 -6.73
CA VAL A 272 -5.62 0.07 -5.98
C VAL A 272 -6.92 -0.67 -6.28
N MET A 273 -7.20 -1.02 -7.53
CA MET A 273 -8.36 -1.84 -7.91
C MET A 273 -8.32 -3.22 -7.23
N VAL A 274 -7.16 -3.88 -7.22
CA VAL A 274 -6.99 -5.18 -6.53
C VAL A 274 -7.21 -5.03 -5.02
N MET A 275 -6.65 -3.99 -4.38
CA MET A 275 -6.90 -3.72 -2.95
C MET A 275 -8.38 -3.47 -2.67
N TYR A 276 -9.07 -2.73 -3.56
CA TYR A 276 -10.51 -2.50 -3.45
C TYR A 276 -11.27 -3.83 -3.49
N LEU A 277 -11.05 -4.70 -4.47
CA LEU A 277 -11.76 -5.98 -4.52
C LEU A 277 -11.42 -6.88 -3.32
N LEU A 278 -10.13 -7.06 -2.99
CA LEU A 278 -9.73 -8.00 -1.94
C LEU A 278 -10.21 -7.57 -0.55
N SER A 279 -10.29 -6.28 -0.27
CA SER A 279 -10.86 -5.80 1.00
C SER A 279 -12.34 -6.15 1.17
N GLY A 280 -13.05 -6.52 0.09
CA GLY A 280 -14.46 -6.91 0.18
C GLY A 280 -14.63 -8.32 0.71
N PHE A 281 -13.65 -9.20 0.45
CA PHE A 281 -13.56 -10.47 1.14
C PHE A 281 -13.16 -10.28 2.61
N GLU A 282 -12.14 -9.43 2.87
CA GLU A 282 -11.68 -9.16 4.25
C GLU A 282 -12.79 -8.61 5.16
N LEU A 283 -13.69 -7.80 4.60
CA LEU A 283 -14.79 -7.17 5.31
C LEU A 283 -16.14 -7.91 5.16
N GLU A 284 -16.14 -9.11 4.56
CA GLU A 284 -17.34 -9.92 4.34
C GLU A 284 -18.47 -9.16 3.61
N LEU A 285 -18.10 -8.31 2.65
CA LEU A 285 -19.04 -7.48 1.88
C LEU A 285 -19.68 -8.20 0.70
N TYR A 286 -19.13 -9.35 0.32
CA TYR A 286 -19.61 -10.19 -0.78
C TYR A 286 -20.31 -11.41 -0.21
N SER A 287 -21.47 -11.74 -0.78
CA SER A 287 -22.12 -13.02 -0.53
C SER A 287 -21.43 -14.13 -1.36
N VAL A 288 -21.55 -15.39 -0.94
CA VAL A 288 -20.87 -16.53 -1.61
C VAL A 288 -21.23 -16.64 -3.09
N HIS A 289 -22.48 -16.35 -3.46
CA HIS A 289 -22.97 -16.36 -4.84
C HIS A 289 -22.45 -15.19 -5.70
N GLU A 290 -21.67 -14.28 -5.12
CA GLU A 290 -21.01 -13.17 -5.83
C GLU A 290 -19.53 -13.47 -6.09
N TYR A 291 -18.96 -14.47 -5.42
CA TYR A 291 -17.51 -14.69 -5.44
C TYR A 291 -16.98 -15.01 -6.84
N HIS A 292 -17.77 -15.71 -7.67
CA HIS A 292 -17.33 -16.17 -8.99
C HIS A 292 -16.95 -15.01 -9.90
N TYR A 293 -17.78 -13.96 -10.02
CA TYR A 293 -17.44 -12.82 -10.87
C TYR A 293 -16.35 -11.91 -10.27
N ILE A 294 -16.20 -11.86 -8.94
CA ILE A 294 -15.09 -11.13 -8.30
C ILE A 294 -13.77 -11.82 -8.60
N PHE A 295 -13.69 -13.14 -8.40
CA PHE A 295 -12.48 -13.91 -8.72
C PHE A 295 -12.21 -13.95 -10.22
N TRP A 296 -13.24 -14.02 -11.06
CA TRP A 296 -13.09 -13.89 -12.52
C TRP A 296 -12.48 -12.53 -12.89
N TYR A 297 -12.96 -11.43 -12.31
CA TYR A 297 -12.43 -10.10 -12.62
C TYR A 297 -10.97 -9.95 -12.17
N LEU A 298 -10.61 -10.52 -11.01
CA LEU A 298 -9.21 -10.59 -10.58
C LEU A 298 -8.35 -11.44 -11.54
N TYR A 299 -8.82 -12.64 -11.89
CA TYR A 299 -8.14 -13.62 -12.72
C TYR A 299 -7.95 -13.18 -14.17
N GLN A 300 -9.05 -12.94 -14.87
CA GLN A 300 -9.07 -12.73 -16.31
C GLN A 300 -8.63 -11.32 -16.66
N PHE A 301 -8.91 -10.36 -15.78
CA PHE A 301 -8.77 -8.94 -16.08
C PHE A 301 -7.63 -8.28 -15.29
N LEU A 302 -7.76 -8.07 -13.97
CA LEU A 302 -6.80 -7.22 -13.25
C LEU A 302 -5.37 -7.78 -13.21
N TYR A 303 -5.17 -9.05 -12.90
CA TYR A 303 -3.82 -9.61 -12.86
C TYR A 303 -3.19 -9.72 -14.25
N SER A 304 -3.99 -10.00 -15.31
CA SER A 304 -3.53 -9.94 -16.71
C SER A 304 -3.00 -8.54 -17.07
N TRP A 305 -3.72 -7.49 -16.68
CA TRP A 305 -3.31 -6.11 -16.90
C TRP A 305 -2.07 -5.72 -16.09
N LEU A 306 -1.95 -6.18 -14.84
CA LEU A 306 -0.75 -5.95 -14.03
C LEU A 306 0.49 -6.57 -14.65
N VAL A 307 0.41 -7.84 -15.06
CA VAL A 307 1.49 -8.54 -15.77
C VAL A 307 1.85 -7.80 -17.06
N SER A 308 0.87 -7.31 -17.80
CA SER A 308 1.09 -6.56 -19.04
C SER A 308 1.78 -5.21 -18.79
N ALA A 309 1.38 -4.47 -17.75
CA ALA A 309 1.99 -3.20 -17.36
C ALA A 309 3.46 -3.38 -16.94
N LEU A 310 3.75 -4.41 -16.14
CA LEU A 310 5.12 -4.75 -15.73
C LEU A 310 5.99 -5.23 -16.90
N THR A 311 5.43 -6.04 -17.79
CA THR A 311 6.15 -6.49 -19.00
C THR A 311 6.50 -5.33 -19.92
N ARG A 312 5.61 -4.33 -20.02
CA ARG A 312 5.88 -3.09 -20.75
C ARG A 312 6.97 -2.26 -20.06
N ALA A 313 6.94 -2.15 -18.75
CA ALA A 313 7.98 -1.48 -17.96
C ALA A 313 9.37 -2.14 -18.18
N ASP A 314 9.45 -3.47 -18.10
CA ASP A 314 10.66 -4.25 -18.44
C ASP A 314 11.16 -3.94 -19.86
N SER A 315 10.25 -3.81 -20.82
CA SER A 315 10.59 -3.48 -22.21
C SER A 315 11.19 -2.08 -22.32
N PHE A 316 10.62 -1.09 -21.63
CA PHE A 316 11.17 0.27 -21.61
C PHE A 316 12.58 0.33 -21.01
N LEU A 317 12.84 -0.43 -19.94
CA LEU A 317 14.17 -0.50 -19.31
C LEU A 317 15.18 -1.21 -20.23
N MET A 318 14.77 -2.29 -20.90
CA MET A 318 15.63 -3.00 -21.87
C MET A 318 16.01 -2.12 -23.06
N GLU A 319 15.06 -1.33 -23.60
CA GLU A 319 15.34 -0.33 -24.64
C GLU A 319 16.35 0.73 -24.16
N GLN A 320 16.23 1.18 -22.91
CA GLN A 320 17.16 2.16 -22.32
C GLN A 320 18.58 1.59 -22.17
N ASP A 321 18.71 0.32 -21.78
CA ASP A 321 20.00 -0.36 -21.68
C ASP A 321 20.68 -0.48 -23.04
N ILE A 322 19.95 -0.96 -24.06
CA ILE A 322 20.44 -1.05 -25.45
C ILE A 322 20.92 0.31 -25.94
N HIS A 323 20.12 1.35 -25.73
CA HIS A 323 20.46 2.71 -26.13
C HIS A 323 21.73 3.22 -25.40
N SER A 324 21.85 2.91 -24.11
CA SER A 324 23.02 3.29 -23.31
C SER A 324 24.31 2.58 -23.76
N GLU A 325 24.22 1.33 -24.21
CA GLU A 325 25.35 0.59 -24.78
C GLU A 325 25.78 1.13 -26.15
N MET A 326 24.82 1.45 -27.02
CA MET A 326 25.08 2.01 -28.35
C MET A 326 25.86 3.33 -28.29
N HIS A 327 25.54 4.20 -27.32
CA HIS A 327 26.25 5.47 -27.14
C HIS A 327 27.65 5.32 -26.50
N LYS A 328 27.88 4.28 -25.69
CA LYS A 328 29.24 3.97 -25.16
C LYS A 328 30.19 3.46 -26.26
N GLY A 329 29.67 2.85 -27.32
CA GLY A 329 30.46 2.30 -28.44
C GLY A 329 31.06 3.33 -29.40
N ARG A 330 30.62 4.60 -29.37
CA ARG A 330 31.09 5.65 -30.29
C ARG A 330 32.46 6.26 -29.93
N GLY A 331 33.07 5.90 -28.80
CA GLY A 331 34.31 6.50 -28.28
C GLY A 331 35.58 5.63 -28.26
N GLY A 332 35.56 4.38 -28.73
CA GLY A 332 36.71 3.47 -28.55
C GLY A 332 36.97 2.51 -29.71
N LYS A 333 38.15 2.62 -30.34
CA LYS A 333 38.70 1.63 -31.28
C LYS A 333 38.89 0.27 -30.58
N LYS A 334 38.30 -0.78 -31.18
CA LYS A 334 38.61 -2.22 -31.06
C LYS A 334 38.56 -2.88 -29.66
N SER A 335 37.56 -3.74 -29.44
CA SER A 335 37.82 -5.20 -29.42
C SER A 335 36.52 -5.99 -29.61
N ALA A 336 36.43 -6.65 -30.76
CA ALA A 336 35.48 -7.73 -30.98
C ALA A 336 36.02 -8.97 -30.28
N LYS A 337 35.63 -9.19 -29.02
CA LYS A 337 35.76 -10.49 -28.35
C LYS A 337 34.53 -10.72 -27.49
N SER A 338 33.70 -11.65 -27.95
CA SER A 338 32.53 -12.26 -27.33
C SER A 338 32.47 -12.13 -25.80
N LYS A 339 31.85 -11.07 -25.29
CA LYS A 339 31.16 -11.16 -23.99
C LYS A 339 29.80 -11.78 -24.31
N LYS A 340 29.59 -13.03 -23.88
CA LYS A 340 28.23 -13.61 -23.78
C LYS A 340 27.32 -12.50 -23.28
N LYS A 341 26.29 -12.13 -24.08
CA LYS A 341 25.22 -11.22 -23.65
C LYS A 341 24.73 -11.76 -22.31
N LYS A 342 25.19 -11.20 -21.19
CA LYS A 342 24.50 -11.39 -19.92
C LYS A 342 23.15 -10.73 -20.18
N MET A 343 22.12 -11.55 -20.33
CA MET A 343 20.74 -11.05 -20.40
C MET A 343 20.60 -10.07 -19.24
N ALA A 344 20.30 -8.81 -19.57
CA ALA A 344 20.07 -7.81 -18.55
C ALA A 344 19.01 -8.37 -17.58
N PRO A 345 19.23 -8.26 -16.26
CA PRO A 345 18.26 -8.75 -15.30
C PRO A 345 16.92 -8.06 -15.59
N ARG A 346 15.85 -8.84 -15.75
CA ARG A 346 14.48 -8.31 -15.84
C ARG A 346 14.03 -7.92 -14.44
N PRO A 347 14.03 -6.63 -14.07
CA PRO A 347 13.82 -6.20 -12.69
C PRO A 347 12.47 -6.65 -12.15
N TYR A 348 11.45 -6.77 -13.00
CA TYR A 348 10.10 -7.17 -12.59
C TYR A 348 9.80 -8.66 -12.70
N SER A 349 10.78 -9.50 -13.06
CA SER A 349 10.56 -10.95 -13.26
C SER A 349 9.92 -11.66 -12.07
N LEU A 350 10.36 -11.37 -10.84
CA LEU A 350 9.79 -11.94 -9.62
C LEU A 350 8.36 -11.44 -9.37
N GLU A 351 8.12 -10.14 -9.54
CA GLU A 351 6.81 -9.54 -9.31
C GLU A 351 5.79 -10.01 -10.36
N ILE A 352 6.21 -10.13 -11.63
CA ILE A 352 5.40 -10.73 -12.70
C ILE A 352 5.03 -12.17 -12.33
N LEU A 353 5.99 -12.98 -11.88
CA LEU A 353 5.73 -14.35 -11.45
C LEU A 353 4.73 -14.38 -10.28
N MET A 354 4.87 -13.49 -9.30
CA MET A 354 3.92 -13.40 -8.18
C MET A 354 2.51 -13.08 -8.66
N TYR A 355 2.32 -12.11 -9.56
CA TYR A 355 1.00 -11.81 -10.11
C TYR A 355 0.44 -12.92 -10.99
N GLN A 356 1.28 -13.66 -11.71
CA GLN A 356 0.86 -14.87 -12.43
C GLN A 356 0.41 -15.99 -11.48
N VAL A 357 1.06 -16.16 -10.34
CA VAL A 357 0.63 -17.09 -9.30
C VAL A 357 -0.73 -16.67 -8.74
N LEU A 358 -0.89 -15.40 -8.35
CA LEU A 358 -2.16 -14.86 -7.84
C LEU A 358 -3.28 -14.96 -8.88
N GLN A 359 -2.96 -14.70 -10.14
CA GLN A 359 -3.86 -14.93 -11.27
C GLN A 359 -4.35 -16.36 -11.28
N ASN A 360 -3.45 -17.35 -11.30
CA ASN A 360 -3.83 -18.76 -11.34
C ASN A 360 -4.63 -19.20 -10.10
N ILE A 361 -4.31 -18.67 -8.91
CA ILE A 361 -5.09 -18.92 -7.69
C ILE A 361 -6.53 -18.40 -7.87
N CYS A 362 -6.70 -17.17 -8.34
CA CYS A 362 -8.03 -16.60 -8.60
C CYS A 362 -8.78 -17.39 -9.69
N GLY A 363 -8.08 -17.86 -10.72
CA GLY A 363 -8.66 -18.70 -11.76
C GLY A 363 -9.12 -20.06 -11.22
N GLY A 364 -8.38 -20.64 -10.27
CA GLY A 364 -8.79 -21.85 -9.54
C GLY A 364 -10.06 -21.63 -8.72
N TYR A 365 -10.11 -20.55 -7.93
CA TYR A 365 -11.31 -20.18 -7.16
C TYR A 365 -12.52 -19.94 -8.06
N PHE A 366 -12.34 -19.16 -9.13
CA PHE A 366 -13.40 -18.91 -10.11
C PHE A 366 -13.98 -20.23 -10.66
N LYS A 367 -13.13 -21.13 -11.16
CA LYS A 367 -13.58 -22.41 -11.73
C LYS A 367 -14.27 -23.30 -10.70
N ALA A 368 -13.74 -23.36 -9.48
CA ALA A 368 -14.35 -24.13 -8.39
C ALA A 368 -15.75 -23.59 -8.04
N LEU A 369 -15.90 -22.27 -7.92
CA LEU A 369 -17.17 -21.62 -7.62
C LEU A 369 -18.21 -21.83 -8.73
N VAL A 370 -17.79 -21.76 -9.99
CA VAL A 370 -18.66 -22.11 -11.13
C VAL A 370 -19.11 -23.57 -11.03
N GLY A 371 -18.18 -24.50 -10.77
CA GLY A 371 -18.52 -25.92 -10.58
C GLY A 371 -19.51 -26.16 -9.43
N PHE A 372 -19.30 -25.51 -8.28
CA PHE A 372 -20.23 -25.59 -7.14
C PHE A 372 -21.60 -24.97 -7.44
N ARG A 373 -21.65 -23.91 -8.26
CA ARG A 373 -22.91 -23.33 -8.73
C ARG A 373 -23.65 -24.30 -9.66
N MET A 374 -22.95 -24.95 -10.58
CA MET A 374 -23.51 -25.96 -11.49
C MET A 374 -24.05 -27.17 -10.72
N ASP A 375 -23.37 -27.61 -9.65
CA ASP A 375 -23.79 -28.70 -8.77
C ASP A 375 -24.85 -28.28 -7.73
N GLY A 376 -25.38 -27.05 -7.82
CA GLY A 376 -26.41 -26.54 -6.91
C GLY A 376 -25.96 -26.37 -5.45
N LYS A 377 -24.65 -26.34 -5.18
CA LYS A 377 -24.07 -26.21 -3.83
C LYS A 377 -23.99 -24.76 -3.34
N ILE A 378 -24.13 -23.79 -4.24
CA ILE A 378 -24.19 -22.36 -3.91
C ILE A 378 -25.64 -21.89 -4.00
N PRO A 379 -26.26 -21.51 -2.87
CA PRO A 379 -27.61 -20.94 -2.88
C PRO A 379 -27.64 -19.64 -3.67
N LEU A 380 -28.58 -19.54 -4.60
CA LEU A 380 -28.83 -18.32 -5.37
C LEU A 380 -30.01 -17.55 -4.76
N PRO A 381 -29.99 -16.20 -4.78
CA PRO A 381 -31.14 -15.42 -4.34
C PRO A 381 -32.38 -15.66 -5.23
N GLU A 382 -33.56 -15.32 -4.72
CA GLU A 382 -34.81 -15.43 -5.47
C GLU A 382 -34.83 -14.46 -6.66
N LYS A 383 -34.97 -15.00 -7.87
CA LYS A 383 -34.91 -14.24 -9.14
C LYS A 383 -35.89 -13.05 -9.21
N GLN A 384 -37.00 -13.10 -8.49
CA GLN A 384 -38.01 -12.04 -8.50
C GLN A 384 -37.54 -10.74 -7.81
N PHE A 385 -36.55 -10.83 -6.92
CA PHE A 385 -35.99 -9.68 -6.19
C PHE A 385 -34.51 -9.47 -6.49
N ASP A 386 -33.96 -10.18 -7.48
CA ASP A 386 -32.53 -10.33 -7.66
C ASP A 386 -32.09 -10.25 -9.12
N SER A 387 -30.98 -9.55 -9.36
CA SER A 387 -30.34 -9.48 -10.67
C SER A 387 -28.82 -9.54 -10.53
N GLU A 388 -28.21 -10.61 -11.05
CA GLU A 388 -26.75 -10.80 -11.02
C GLU A 388 -26.03 -9.64 -11.72
N ARG A 389 -26.63 -9.12 -12.80
CA ARG A 389 -26.14 -7.93 -13.51
C ARG A 389 -26.05 -6.72 -12.59
N VAL A 390 -27.11 -6.43 -11.83
CA VAL A 390 -27.15 -5.27 -10.92
C VAL A 390 -26.11 -5.42 -9.82
N ARG A 391 -25.95 -6.62 -9.24
CA ARG A 391 -24.90 -6.87 -8.24
C ARG A 391 -23.51 -6.67 -8.85
N TYR A 392 -23.24 -7.26 -10.00
CA TYR A 392 -21.97 -7.15 -10.72
C TYR A 392 -21.62 -5.68 -10.98
N GLU A 393 -22.54 -4.93 -11.60
CA GLU A 393 -22.35 -3.53 -11.92
C GLU A 393 -22.13 -2.69 -10.65
N HIS A 394 -22.87 -2.96 -9.57
CA HIS A 394 -22.68 -2.26 -8.29
C HIS A 394 -21.33 -2.58 -7.63
N ARG A 395 -20.87 -3.85 -7.66
CA ARG A 395 -19.57 -4.22 -7.07
C ARG A 395 -18.38 -3.59 -7.80
N LEU A 396 -18.53 -3.32 -9.09
CA LEU A 396 -17.50 -2.75 -9.94
C LEU A 396 -17.73 -1.25 -10.23
N GLN A 397 -18.81 -0.65 -9.72
CA GLN A 397 -19.15 0.75 -9.94
C GLN A 397 -17.98 1.70 -9.65
N PRO A 398 -17.17 1.52 -8.58
CA PRO A 398 -16.03 2.41 -8.33
C PRO A 398 -14.93 2.40 -9.40
N PHE A 399 -15.00 1.49 -10.38
CA PHE A 399 -14.10 1.47 -11.53
C PHE A 399 -14.64 2.25 -12.73
N SER A 400 -15.87 2.78 -12.67
CA SER A 400 -16.55 3.38 -13.82
C SER A 400 -15.87 4.63 -14.38
N SER A 401 -15.11 5.35 -13.55
CA SER A 401 -14.34 6.54 -13.98
C SER A 401 -13.05 6.19 -14.72
N LEU A 402 -12.58 4.94 -14.64
CA LEU A 402 -11.35 4.49 -15.28
C LEU A 402 -11.60 4.14 -16.75
N LEU A 403 -10.87 4.80 -17.64
CA LEU A 403 -10.85 4.46 -19.07
C LEU A 403 -9.93 3.28 -19.38
N ILE A 404 -8.84 3.15 -18.62
CA ILE A 404 -7.83 2.10 -18.78
C ILE A 404 -7.58 1.44 -17.42
N PRO A 405 -7.69 0.11 -17.31
CA PRO A 405 -8.11 -0.81 -18.38
C PRO A 405 -9.60 -0.64 -18.75
N PRO A 406 -10.01 -0.91 -20.01
CA PRO A 406 -11.40 -0.74 -20.44
C PRO A 406 -12.35 -1.61 -19.62
N ALA A 407 -13.41 -1.03 -19.05
CA ALA A 407 -14.34 -1.73 -18.18
C ALA A 407 -14.77 -3.09 -18.77
N ALA A 408 -14.61 -4.16 -17.97
CA ALA A 408 -15.23 -5.43 -18.30
C ALA A 408 -16.69 -5.38 -17.84
N ASP A 409 -17.58 -5.04 -18.76
CA ASP A 409 -19.01 -5.02 -18.46
C ASP A 409 -19.57 -6.43 -18.21
N TYR A 410 -20.83 -6.48 -17.77
CA TYR A 410 -21.47 -7.75 -17.47
C TYR A 410 -21.62 -8.63 -18.72
N GLN A 411 -21.80 -8.03 -19.90
CA GLN A 411 -21.90 -8.80 -21.14
C GLN A 411 -20.59 -9.53 -21.44
N LYS A 412 -19.44 -8.85 -21.30
CA LYS A 412 -18.13 -9.46 -21.47
C LYS A 412 -17.86 -10.56 -20.43
N PHE A 413 -18.38 -10.41 -19.22
CA PHE A 413 -18.35 -11.48 -18.23
C PHE A 413 -19.13 -12.71 -18.72
N LEU A 414 -20.37 -12.53 -19.19
CA LEU A 414 -21.17 -13.62 -19.77
C LEU A 414 -20.47 -14.24 -20.97
N ASP A 415 -20.03 -13.47 -21.97
CA ASP A 415 -19.39 -14.00 -23.19
C ASP A 415 -18.16 -14.90 -22.89
N LEU A 416 -17.40 -14.56 -21.84
CA LEU A 416 -16.20 -15.28 -21.43
C LEU A 416 -16.47 -16.41 -20.42
N THR A 417 -17.70 -16.56 -19.94
CA THR A 417 -18.08 -17.59 -18.95
C THR A 417 -19.17 -18.54 -19.47
N ASP A 418 -20.14 -18.04 -20.25
CA ASP A 418 -21.25 -18.79 -20.84
C ASP A 418 -20.87 -19.64 -22.04
N GLY A 419 -19.69 -19.43 -22.65
CA GLY A 419 -19.11 -20.38 -23.60
C GLY A 419 -18.84 -21.79 -23.01
N HIS A 420 -19.04 -21.98 -21.70
CA HIS A 420 -19.01 -23.28 -21.01
C HIS A 420 -20.40 -23.80 -20.62
N SER A 421 -21.47 -23.01 -20.80
CA SER A 421 -22.84 -23.33 -20.40
C SER A 421 -23.66 -23.96 -21.54
N ASP A 422 -23.45 -23.51 -22.77
CA ASP A 422 -24.34 -23.80 -23.91
C ASP A 422 -24.05 -25.13 -24.66
N SER A 423 -23.31 -26.05 -24.04
CA SER A 423 -23.09 -27.39 -24.60
C SER A 423 -23.96 -28.49 -23.94
N GLN A 424 -24.85 -28.12 -23.02
CA GLN A 424 -25.85 -29.04 -22.46
C GLN A 424 -27.16 -28.29 -22.16
N ASN A 425 -27.97 -28.09 -23.20
CA ASN A 425 -29.42 -28.38 -23.20
C ASN A 425 -30.02 -28.18 -24.60
#